data_AF-A0A0F9UUC5-F1
#
_entry.id   AF-A0A0F9UUC5-F1
#
_cell.length_a   1.000
_cell.length_b   1.000
_cell.length_c   1.000
_cell.angle_alpha   90.00
_cell.angle_beta   90.00
_cell.angle_gamma   90.00
#
_symmetry.space_group_name_H-M   'P 1'
#
loop_
_entity.id
_entity.type
_entity.pdbx_description
1 polymer ?
#
loop_
_entity_poly.entity_id
_entity_poly.type
_entity_poly.pdbx_seq_one_letter_code
_entity_poly.pdbx_strand_id
1 'polypeptide(L)'
;MPTPEDVTVTIKMTCRRRWVPDFLSMLQHMQYLGNIGSSREVAIYSDGDGDFRPKFDFLDFDGDFEAVKPRRMSPNGDVMFDAG
;
A
#
# COMPACT_ATOMS: atom_id res chain seq x y z
N MET A 1 24.94 6.47 12.66
CA MET A 1 23.48 6.46 12.49
C MET A 1 23.07 5.01 12.50
N PRO A 2 22.17 4.55 13.40
CA PRO A 2 21.63 3.21 13.25
C PRO A 2 21.03 3.09 11.84
N THR A 3 21.45 2.07 11.11
CA THR A 3 20.77 1.62 9.89
C THR A 3 19.32 1.33 10.25
N PRO A 4 18.32 1.76 9.46
CA PRO A 4 16.97 1.25 9.62
C PRO A 4 17.06 -0.28 9.62
N GLU A 5 16.48 -0.93 10.62
CA GLU A 5 16.36 -2.38 10.58
C GLU A 5 15.35 -2.71 9.48
N ASP A 6 15.82 -3.37 8.42
CA ASP A 6 14.95 -3.84 7.36
C ASP A 6 13.99 -4.89 7.94
N VAL A 7 12.68 -4.68 7.74
CA VAL A 7 11.64 -5.62 8.13
C VAL A 7 11.03 -6.22 6.87
N THR A 8 10.83 -7.53 6.88
CA THR A 8 10.07 -8.23 5.84
C THR A 8 8.60 -8.33 6.26
N VAL A 9 7.68 -8.08 5.34
CA VAL A 9 6.23 -8.24 5.54
C VAL A 9 5.66 -9.12 4.43
N THR A 10 5.06 -10.24 4.79
CA THR A 10 4.30 -11.08 3.85
C THR A 10 2.84 -10.66 3.82
N ILE A 11 2.40 -10.16 2.66
CA ILE A 11 1.00 -9.79 2.40
C ILE A 11 0.35 -10.89 1.56
N LYS A 12 -0.67 -11.55 2.11
CA LYS A 12 -1.56 -12.44 1.35
C LYS A 12 -2.83 -11.68 0.99
N MET A 13 -3.03 -11.42 -0.30
CA MET A 13 -4.23 -10.77 -0.82
C MET A 13 -5.14 -11.77 -1.55
N THR A 14 -6.44 -11.73 -1.26
CA THR A 14 -7.48 -12.39 -2.06
C THR A 14 -8.38 -11.35 -2.72
N CYS A 15 -8.40 -11.30 -4.06
CA CYS A 15 -9.25 -10.40 -4.84
C CYS A 15 -9.62 -11.02 -6.21
N ARG A 16 -10.46 -10.34 -7.01
CA ARG A 16 -10.77 -10.78 -8.38
C ARG A 16 -9.56 -10.57 -9.28
N ARG A 17 -9.31 -11.53 -10.17
CA ARG A 17 -8.14 -11.56 -11.07
C ARG A 17 -7.93 -10.27 -11.88
N ARG A 18 -9.00 -9.56 -12.25
CA ARG A 18 -8.91 -8.33 -13.05
C ARG A 18 -8.14 -7.20 -12.38
N TRP A 19 -8.09 -7.17 -11.05
CA TRP A 19 -7.40 -6.12 -10.28
C TRP A 19 -5.93 -6.42 -10.01
N VAL A 20 -5.52 -7.68 -10.21
CA VAL A 20 -4.15 -8.11 -9.91
C VAL A 20 -3.11 -7.31 -10.69
N PRO A 21 -3.26 -7.07 -12.01
CA PRO A 21 -2.27 -6.29 -12.77
C PRO A 21 -2.08 -4.88 -12.24
N ASP A 22 -3.17 -4.15 -11.97
CA ASP A 22 -3.09 -2.77 -11.48
C ASP A 22 -2.48 -2.71 -10.08
N PHE A 23 -2.90 -3.61 -9.18
CA PHE A 23 -2.37 -3.65 -7.81
C PHE A 23 -0.87 -3.98 -7.79
N LEU A 24 -0.42 -4.98 -8.56
CA LEU A 24 1.00 -5.32 -8.63
C LEU A 24 1.83 -4.23 -9.32
N SER A 25 1.28 -3.56 -10.34
CA SER A 25 1.95 -2.44 -11.01
C SER A 25 2.13 -1.25 -10.06
N MET A 26 1.14 -0.97 -9.21
CA MET A 26 1.24 0.04 -8.15
C MET A 26 2.43 -0.25 -7.22
N LEU A 27 2.53 -1.48 -6.70
CA LEU A 27 3.64 -1.90 -5.82
C LEU A 27 5.00 -1.84 -6.53
N GLN A 28 5.07 -2.31 -7.78
CA GLN A 28 6.29 -2.24 -8.58
C GLN A 28 6.73 -0.79 -8.82
N HIS A 29 5.79 0.14 -9.03
CA HIS A 29 6.10 1.55 -9.18
C HIS A 29 6.60 2.18 -7.87
N MET A 30 6.01 1.82 -6.73
CA MET A 30 6.53 2.22 -5.40
C MET A 30 7.98 1.75 -5.21
N GLN A 31 8.30 0.50 -5.57
CA GLN A 31 9.66 -0.04 -5.52
C GLN A 31 10.61 0.74 -6.44
N TYR A 32 10.17 1.03 -7.67
CA TYR A 32 10.95 1.85 -8.62
C TYR A 32 11.29 3.23 -8.05
N LEU A 33 10.31 3.92 -7.47
CA LEU A 33 10.49 5.24 -6.84
C LEU A 33 11.51 5.20 -5.69
N GLY A 34 11.45 4.17 -4.84
CA GLY A 34 12.44 3.93 -3.79
C GLY A 34 13.85 3.73 -4.36
N ASN A 35 13.99 2.93 -5.41
CA ASN A 35 15.28 2.66 -6.06
C ASN A 35 15.93 3.91 -6.68
N ILE A 36 15.14 4.86 -7.18
CA ILE A 36 15.66 6.10 -7.80
C ILE A 36 15.68 7.29 -6.83
N GLY A 37 15.22 7.13 -5.60
CA GLY A 37 15.13 8.20 -4.60
C GLY A 37 14.17 9.34 -4.99
N SER A 38 12.96 9.01 -5.43
CA SER A 38 11.96 10.01 -5.85
C SER A 38 10.62 9.85 -5.14
N SER A 39 9.97 10.97 -4.79
CA SER A 39 8.65 10.98 -4.15
C SER A 39 7.54 11.28 -5.17
N ARG A 40 6.54 10.42 -5.27
CA ARG A 40 5.30 10.64 -6.04
C ARG A 40 4.12 10.04 -5.26
N GLU A 41 2.93 10.58 -5.48
CA GLU A 41 1.71 9.88 -5.07
C GLU A 41 1.48 8.70 -6.01
N VAL A 42 1.31 7.51 -5.41
CA VAL A 42 1.00 6.28 -6.13
C VAL A 42 -0.28 5.72 -5.53
N ALA A 43 -1.31 5.57 -6.36
CA ALA A 43 -2.63 5.16 -5.93
C ALA A 43 -3.22 4.13 -6.89
N ILE A 44 -4.06 3.25 -6.36
CA ILE A 44 -4.99 2.42 -7.10
C ILE A 44 -6.40 2.88 -6.77
N TYR A 45 -7.25 2.96 -7.79
CA TYR A 45 -8.66 3.30 -7.58
C TYR A 45 -9.38 2.11 -6.96
N SER A 46 -9.88 2.27 -5.73
CA SER A 46 -10.67 1.24 -5.05
C SER A 46 -12.14 1.42 -5.40
N ASP A 47 -12.63 0.60 -6.33
CA ASP A 47 -14.03 0.69 -6.79
C ASP A 47 -15.02 0.40 -5.66
N GLY A 48 -15.81 1.42 -5.31
CA GLY A 48 -16.79 1.40 -4.21
C GLY A 48 -18.08 0.66 -4.55
N ASP A 49 -18.26 0.22 -5.80
CA ASP A 49 -19.38 -0.62 -6.22
C ASP A 49 -19.29 -2.06 -5.65
N GLY A 50 -18.16 -2.40 -5.01
CA GLY A 50 -17.91 -3.68 -4.39
C GLY A 50 -17.32 -4.74 -5.32
N ASP A 51 -16.85 -4.35 -6.50
CA ASP A 51 -16.08 -5.24 -7.34
C ASP A 51 -14.64 -5.42 -6.82
N PHE A 52 -13.98 -4.33 -6.43
CA PHE A 52 -12.70 -4.41 -5.72
C PHE A 52 -12.92 -4.61 -4.21
N ARG A 53 -12.96 -5.88 -3.80
CA ARG A 53 -13.06 -6.28 -2.37
C ARG A 53 -11.85 -7.12 -1.97
N PRO A 54 -10.65 -6.51 -1.87
CA PRO A 54 -9.48 -7.24 -1.42
C PRO A 54 -9.62 -7.65 0.05
N LYS A 55 -9.16 -8.85 0.38
CA LYS A 55 -8.95 -9.31 1.76
C LYS A 55 -7.46 -9.50 1.97
N PHE A 56 -6.91 -8.94 3.05
CA PHE A 56 -5.48 -9.00 3.36
C PHE A 56 -5.25 -9.78 4.65
N ASP A 57 -4.36 -10.77 4.59
CA ASP A 57 -3.76 -11.41 5.76
C ASP A 57 -2.28 -10.98 5.81
N PHE A 58 -1.82 -10.44 6.95
CA PHE A 58 -0.43 -10.07 7.20
C PHE A 58 0.22 -11.19 8.03
N LEU A 59 1.05 -12.02 7.40
CA LEU A 59 1.44 -13.32 7.97
C LEU A 59 2.77 -13.26 8.72
N ASP A 60 3.76 -12.56 8.18
CA ASP A 60 5.13 -12.53 8.69
C ASP A 60 5.53 -11.10 9.03
N PHE A 61 4.89 -10.49 10.03
CA PHE A 61 5.30 -9.21 10.60
C PHE A 61 5.41 -9.35 12.12
N ASP A 62 6.65 -9.35 12.62
CA ASP A 62 6.98 -9.52 14.05
C ASP A 62 6.71 -8.26 14.91
N GLY A 63 5.97 -7.28 14.37
CA GLY A 63 5.61 -6.04 15.06
C GLY A 63 4.11 -5.91 15.33
N ASP A 64 3.76 -5.14 16.35
CA ASP A 64 2.39 -4.67 16.52
C ASP A 64 2.03 -3.70 15.39
N PHE A 65 0.95 -3.97 14.66
CA PHE A 65 0.42 -3.04 13.67
C PHE A 65 -0.35 -1.92 14.38
N GLU A 66 0.25 -0.74 14.48
CA GLU A 66 -0.45 0.47 14.88
C GLU A 66 -1.04 1.18 13.66
N ALA A 67 -2.37 1.31 13.62
CA ALA A 67 -3.03 2.04 12.55
C ALA A 67 -2.64 3.53 12.59
N VAL A 68 -2.02 4.01 11.52
CA VAL A 68 -1.70 5.43 11.33
C VAL A 68 -2.90 6.20 10.77
N LYS A 69 -2.96 7.51 11.04
CA LYS A 69 -3.96 8.40 10.41
C LYS A 69 -3.45 8.88 9.04
N PRO A 70 -4.33 9.07 8.06
CA PRO A 70 -3.92 9.64 6.77
C PRO A 70 -3.44 11.09 6.97
N ARG A 71 -2.41 11.49 6.19
CA ARG A 71 -1.89 12.86 6.18
C ARG A 71 -2.81 13.83 5.45
N ARG A 72 -3.51 13.35 4.42
CA ARG A 72 -4.53 14.11 3.69
C ARG A 72 -5.79 13.28 3.50
N MET A 73 -6.93 13.96 3.55
CA MET A 73 -8.24 13.41 3.26
C MET A 73 -9.01 14.43 2.41
N SER A 74 -9.48 14.01 1.23
CA SER A 74 -10.28 14.86 0.34
C SER A 74 -11.74 14.92 0.82
N PRO A 75 -12.52 15.96 0.45
CA PRO A 75 -13.96 16.00 0.73
C PRO A 75 -14.74 14.81 0.15
N ASN A 76 -14.19 14.14 -0.87
CA ASN A 76 -14.79 13.00 -1.54
C ASN A 76 -14.38 11.65 -0.91
N GLY A 77 -13.56 11.68 0.15
CA GLY A 77 -13.13 10.49 0.89
C GLY A 77 -11.83 9.87 0.43
N ASP A 78 -11.10 10.48 -0.52
CA ASP A 78 -9.78 9.99 -0.90
C ASP A 78 -8.80 10.20 0.25
N VAL A 79 -8.05 9.17 0.61
CA VAL A 79 -7.10 9.20 1.72
C VAL A 79 -5.67 9.02 1.20
N MET A 80 -4.74 9.80 1.74
CA MET A 80 -3.31 9.67 1.48
C MET A 80 -2.59 9.38 2.79
N PHE A 81 -1.92 8.24 2.86
CA PHE A 81 -0.97 7.89 3.91
C PHE A 81 0.43 8.29 3.47
N ASP A 82 1.15 8.95 4.35
CA ASP A 82 2.49 9.43 4.07
C ASP A 82 3.51 8.69 4.93
N ALA A 83 4.39 7.93 4.27
CA ALA A 83 5.44 7.16 4.90
C ALA A 83 6.83 7.85 4.80
N GLY A 84 6.87 9.13 4.37
CA GLY A 84 8.09 9.95 4.23
C GLY A 84 7.95 11.39 4.74
#